data_AF-A0A2G6TYM5-F1
#
_entry.id   AF-A0A2G6TYM5-F1
#
_cell.length_a   1.000
_cell.length_b   1.000
_cell.length_c   1.000
_cell.angle_alpha   90.00
_cell.angle_beta   90.00
_cell.angle_gamma   90.00
#
_symmetry.space_group_name_H-M   'P 1'
#
loop_
_entity.id
_entity.type
_entity.pdbx_description
1 polymer ?
#
loop_
_entity_poly.entity_id
_entity_poly.type
_entity_poly.pdbx_seq_one_letter_code
_entity_poly.pdbx_strand_id
1 'polypeptide(L)' 'MTKTDRHQLPPTPVRIPDEIKEQLKAQAVANDRSLNGEILARLRASLQGEHVHQPAMKGSPQ' A
#
# COMPACT_ATOMS: atom_id res chain seq x y z
N MET A 1 11.02 -8.48 -31.33
CA MET A 1 10.98 -7.32 -30.40
C MET A 1 9.59 -7.27 -29.77
N THR A 2 9.38 -7.96 -28.66
CA THR A 2 8.11 -7.94 -27.93
C THR A 2 8.04 -6.66 -27.12
N LYS A 3 7.19 -5.71 -27.54
CA LYS A 3 6.87 -4.52 -26.76
C LYS A 3 6.28 -4.98 -25.43
N THR A 4 7.01 -4.82 -24.34
CA THR A 4 6.41 -4.83 -23.00
C THR A 4 5.54 -3.57 -22.91
N ASP A 5 4.33 -3.67 -23.43
CA ASP A 5 3.29 -2.68 -23.14
C ASP A 5 2.88 -2.89 -21.68
N ARG A 6 3.71 -2.31 -20.79
CA ARG A 6 3.36 -2.06 -19.40
C ARG A 6 2.21 -1.06 -19.47
N HIS A 7 1.00 -1.55 -19.74
CA HIS A 7 -0.24 -0.79 -19.66
C HIS A 7 -0.22 -0.11 -18.29
N GLN A 8 0.15 1.18 -18.28
CA GLN A 8 0.16 1.94 -17.06
C GLN A 8 -1.29 2.00 -16.61
N LEU A 9 -1.59 1.35 -15.48
CA LEU A 9 -2.90 1.45 -14.89
C LEU A 9 -3.20 2.94 -14.66
N PRO A 10 -4.42 3.40 -14.95
CA PRO A 10 -4.79 4.78 -14.68
C PRO A 10 -4.55 5.07 -13.19
N PRO A 11 -4.02 6.26 -12.86
CA PRO A 11 -3.71 6.60 -11.48
C PRO A 11 -4.99 6.57 -10.63
N THR A 12 -4.90 6.00 -9.43
CA THR A 12 -5.95 6.10 -8.42
C THR A 12 -5.71 7.38 -7.60
N PRO A 13 -6.53 8.44 -7.75
CA PRO A 13 -6.31 9.67 -7.02
C PRO A 13 -6.62 9.48 -5.53
N VAL A 14 -5.64 9.76 -4.67
CA VAL A 14 -5.78 9.76 -3.22
C VAL A 14 -5.53 11.17 -2.70
N ARG A 15 -6.42 11.68 -1.85
CA ARG A 15 -6.21 12.96 -1.14
C ARG A 15 -5.35 12.67 0.10
N ILE A 16 -4.16 13.24 0.14
CA ILE A 16 -3.19 13.04 1.22
C ILE A 16 -2.87 14.40 1.83
N PRO A 17 -2.99 14.59 3.15
CA PRO A 17 -2.53 15.80 3.82
C PRO A 17 -1.03 16.07 3.57
N ASP A 18 -0.63 17.34 3.51
CA ASP A 18 0.74 17.71 3.15
C ASP A 18 1.78 17.13 4.10
N GLU A 19 1.51 17.16 5.41
CA GLU A 19 2.39 16.59 6.43
C GLU A 19 2.67 15.10 6.19
N ILE A 20 1.64 14.33 5.86
CA ILE A 20 1.77 12.89 5.57
C ILE A 20 2.53 12.68 4.25
N LYS A 21 2.28 13.52 3.25
CA LYS A 21 2.97 13.46 1.96
C LYS A 21 4.46 13.74 2.12
N GLU A 22 4.85 14.68 2.97
CA GLU A 22 6.24 15.00 3.27
C GLU A 22 6.94 13.84 3.99
N GLN A 23 6.28 13.26 4.99
CA GLN A 23 6.80 12.07 5.67
C GLN A 23 7.01 10.90 4.69
N LEU A 24 6.07 10.65 3.78
CA LEU A 24 6.19 9.61 2.75
C LEU A 24 7.34 9.90 1.76
N LYS A 25 7.59 11.16 1.41
CA LYS A 25 8.72 11.54 0.55
C LYS A 25 10.07 11.31 1.25
N ALA A 26 10.21 11.73 2.50
CA ALA A 26 11.41 11.45 3.29
C ALA A 26 11.64 9.92 3.41
N GLN A 27 10.53 9.20 3.65
CA GLN A 27 10.36 7.76 3.50
C GLN A 27 11.07 7.14 2.30
N ALA A 28 10.58 7.59 1.15
CA ALA A 28 11.00 7.10 -0.15
C ALA A 28 12.48 7.35 -0.42
N VAL A 29 13.00 8.52 -0.06
CA VAL A 29 14.44 8.84 -0.18
C VAL A 29 15.29 7.93 0.70
N ALA A 30 14.91 7.76 1.97
CA ALA A 30 15.66 6.91 2.90
C ALA A 30 15.71 5.43 2.47
N ASN A 31 14.68 4.97 1.75
CA ASN A 31 14.55 3.59 1.29
C ASN A 31 15.00 3.36 -0.17
N ASP A 32 15.58 4.37 -0.83
CA ASP A 32 15.95 4.34 -2.25
C ASP A 32 14.78 3.90 -3.18
N ARG A 33 13.59 4.49 -2.96
CA ARG A 33 12.37 4.21 -3.73
C ARG A 33 11.78 5.49 -4.31
N SER A 34 11.00 5.33 -5.38
CA SER A 34 10.05 6.38 -5.77
C SER A 34 8.94 6.52 -4.72
N LEU A 35 8.30 7.70 -4.65
CA LEU A 35 7.16 7.92 -3.76
C LEU A 35 6.04 6.88 -3.97
N ASN A 36 5.74 6.53 -5.22
CA ASN A 36 4.75 5.49 -5.53
C ASN A 36 5.20 4.12 -5.03
N GLY A 37 6.49 3.78 -5.20
CA GLY A 37 7.05 2.53 -4.69
C GLY A 37 6.95 2.41 -3.18
N GLU A 38 7.19 3.50 -2.46
CA GLU A 38 7.05 3.56 -1.00
C GLU A 38 5.59 3.41 -0.54
N ILE A 39 4.65 4.11 -1.20
CA ILE A 39 3.22 3.97 -0.93
C ILE A 39 2.78 2.50 -1.12
N LEU A 40 3.17 1.87 -2.24
CA LEU A 40 2.84 0.47 -2.51
C LEU A 40 3.45 -0.49 -1.49
N ALA A 41 4.71 -0.26 -1.07
CA ALA A 41 5.36 -1.10 -0.07
C ALA A 41 4.60 -1.08 1.27
N ARG A 42 4.18 0.11 1.72
CA ARG A 42 3.39 0.28 2.94
C ARG A 42 2.00 -0.33 2.85
N LEU A 43 1.29 -0.11 1.73
CA LEU A 43 -0.03 -0.71 1.52
C LEU A 43 0.06 -2.24 1.51
N ARG A 44 1.08 -2.81 0.85
CA ARG A 44 1.33 -4.26 0.89
C ARG A 44 1.59 -4.77 2.31
N ALA A 45 2.46 -4.09 3.06
CA ALA A 45 2.76 -4.47 4.44
C ALA A 45 1.50 -4.43 5.32
N SER A 46 0.65 -3.41 5.16
CA SER A 46 -0.62 -3.31 5.87
C SER A 46 -1.56 -4.46 5.50
N LEU A 47 -1.77 -4.73 4.21
CA LEU A 47 -2.68 -5.78 3.75
C LEU A 47 -2.20 -7.20 4.11
N GLN A 48 -0.88 -7.41 4.17
CA GLN A 48 -0.30 -8.68 4.62
C GLN A 48 -0.38 -8.87 6.14
N GLY A 49 -0.29 -7.78 6.91
CA GLY A 49 -0.48 -7.79 8.36
C GLY A 49 -1.93 -7.99 8.81
N GLU A 50 -2.91 -7.67 7.95
CA GLU A 50 -4.35 -7.82 8.22
C GLU A 50 -4.87 -9.27 8.12
N HIS A 51 -4.03 -10.26 7.81
CA HIS A 51 -4.41 -11.68 7.70
C HIS A 51 -4.74 -12.39 9.04
N VAL A 52 -4.97 -11.65 10.12
CA VAL A 52 -5.37 -12.18 11.44
C VAL A 52 -6.48 -11.35 12.09
N HIS A 53 -7.58 -11.13 11.39
CA HIS A 53 -8.88 -10.95 12.05
C HIS A 53 -9.98 -11.67 11.28
N GLN A 54 -9.91 -13.01 11.23
CA GLN A 54 -11.16 -13.76 11.18
C GLN A 54 -11.89 -13.43 12.48
N PRO A 55 -13.10 -12.83 12.45
CA PRO A 55 -13.89 -12.74 13.66
C PRO A 55 -14.11 -14.18 14.11
N ALA A 56 -13.54 -14.54 15.27
CA ALA A 56 -13.85 -15.78 15.93
C ALA A 56 -15.37 -15.87 15.99
N MET A 57 -15.95 -16.79 15.20
CA MET A 57 -17.34 -17.19 15.31
C MET A 57 -17.52 -17.57 16.78
N LYS A 58 -18.11 -16.64 17.55
CA LYS A 58 -18.43 -16.87 18.95
C LYS A 58 -19.28 -18.12 18.97
N GLY A 59 -18.81 -19.12 19.71
CA GLY A 59 -19.50 -20.40 19.85
C GLY A 59 -20.97 -20.18 20.16
N SER A 60 -21.82 -20.92 19.49
CA SER A 60 -23.17 -21.15 19.97
C SER A 60 -23.08 -22.26 21.02
N PRO A 61 -23.43 -22.00 22.28
CA PRO A 61 -23.69 -23.06 23.24
C PRO A 61 -25.08 -23.65 22.98
N GLN A 62 -25.14 -24.96 22.76
CA GLN A 62 -25.93 -25.97 23.49
C GLN A 62 -26.09 -27.21 22.60
#